data_AF-A0A8H7MEM4-F1
#
_entry.id   AF-A0A8H7MEM4-F1
#
_cell.length_a   1.000
_cell.length_b   1.000
_cell.length_c   1.000
_cell.angle_alpha   90.00
_cell.angle_beta   90.00
_cell.angle_gamma   90.00
#
_symmetry.space_group_name_H-M   'P 1'
#
loop_
_entity.id
_entity.type
_entity.pdbx_description
1 polymer ?
#
loop_
_entity_poly.entity_id
_entity_poly.type
_entity_poly.pdbx_seq_one_letter_code
_entity_poly.pdbx_strand_id
1 'polypeptide(L)'
;MSKAPFENTWYHRKVAENASKPCNICFKPTSSVLITPNNKDFFYVCIGHLSDRGFCQPDAEEAAGIAERKKKEEMDREIEKVKKEYEEKQRLKKEKRKVKDKEKDKETKSNEEEEDKKDEKAKEDKIKELTQSSDNSSTESGARIYHLTKSFYQMRLDKLRNAEIAKRNRERLQNPANFPSVPTNLP
;
A
#
# COMPACT_ATOMS: atom_id res chain seq x y z
N MET A 1 2.56 7.44 -34.39
CA MET A 1 2.41 8.10 -33.07
C MET A 1 3.76 8.08 -32.39
N SER A 2 4.33 9.23 -32.04
CA SER A 2 5.63 9.30 -31.37
C SER A 2 5.57 8.56 -30.03
N LYS A 3 6.57 7.69 -29.76
CA LYS A 3 6.71 6.96 -28.50
C LYS A 3 6.63 7.92 -27.31
N ALA A 4 5.87 7.55 -26.27
CA ALA A 4 5.76 8.37 -25.06
C ALA A 4 7.15 8.54 -24.41
N PRO A 5 7.47 9.73 -23.85
CA PRO A 5 8.78 10.03 -23.29
C PRO A 5 9.19 9.16 -22.08
N PHE A 6 8.25 8.48 -21.44
CA PHE A 6 8.46 7.49 -20.36
C PHE A 6 7.26 6.53 -20.32
N GLU A 7 7.31 5.55 -19.42
CA GLU A 7 6.25 4.56 -19.20
C GLU A 7 5.32 5.00 -18.06
N ASN A 8 4.08 4.52 -18.04
CA ASN A 8 3.08 4.92 -17.05
C ASN A 8 3.21 4.19 -15.71
N THR A 9 4.43 3.97 -15.24
CA THR A 9 4.72 3.27 -13.99
C THR A 9 5.20 4.27 -12.95
N TRP A 10 4.54 4.30 -11.79
CA TRP A 10 4.75 5.30 -10.76
C TRP A 10 4.99 4.67 -9.39
N TYR A 11 6.13 4.99 -8.79
CA TYR A 11 6.48 4.55 -7.45
C TYR A 11 5.99 5.55 -6.41
N HIS A 12 5.29 5.06 -5.41
CA HIS A 12 4.90 5.84 -4.24
C HIS A 12 6.05 5.88 -3.24
N ARG A 13 6.42 7.10 -2.85
CA ARG A 13 7.43 7.40 -1.83
C ARG A 13 6.85 8.44 -0.87
N LYS A 14 7.34 8.43 0.36
CA LYS A 14 7.07 9.47 1.35
C LYS A 14 8.30 10.34 1.56
N VAL A 15 8.09 11.64 1.64
CA VAL A 15 9.10 12.63 2.06
C VAL A 15 8.86 13.02 3.52
N ALA A 16 9.83 13.69 4.14
CA ALA A 16 9.65 14.25 5.48
C ALA A 16 8.48 15.25 5.52
N GLU A 17 7.78 15.33 6.66
CA GLU A 17 6.61 16.20 6.83
C GLU A 17 6.94 17.69 6.63
N ASN A 18 8.13 18.11 7.03
CA ASN A 18 8.64 19.47 6.82
C ASN A 18 8.83 19.82 5.34
N ALA A 19 8.95 18.82 4.46
CA ALA A 19 9.07 18.98 3.02
C ALA A 19 7.72 18.76 2.30
N SER A 20 6.60 18.78 3.03
CA SER A 20 5.27 18.62 2.45
C SER A 20 4.98 19.71 1.41
N LYS A 21 4.37 19.28 0.31
CA LYS A 21 3.94 20.17 -0.78
C LYS A 21 2.47 19.93 -1.09
N PRO A 22 1.78 20.88 -1.75
CA PRO A 22 0.38 20.71 -2.10
C PRO A 22 0.18 19.53 -3.06
N CYS A 23 -0.85 18.73 -2.81
CA CYS A 23 -1.31 17.68 -3.71
C CYS A 23 -1.68 18.27 -5.08
N ASN A 24 -1.31 17.60 -6.17
CA ASN A 24 -1.59 18.07 -7.53
C ASN A 24 -3.09 18.10 -7.92
N ILE A 25 -3.98 17.58 -7.06
CA ILE A 25 -5.41 17.42 -7.37
C ILE A 25 -6.26 18.32 -6.46
N CYS A 26 -6.11 18.22 -5.13
CA CYS A 26 -6.86 19.06 -4.17
C CYS A 26 -6.02 20.15 -3.50
N PHE A 27 -4.73 20.26 -3.81
CA PHE A 27 -3.82 21.25 -3.23
C PHE A 27 -3.67 21.20 -1.69
N LYS A 28 -4.22 20.17 -1.03
CA LYS A 28 -3.96 19.91 0.40
C LYS A 28 -2.50 19.50 0.60
N PRO A 29 -1.85 19.94 1.69
CA PRO A 29 -0.47 19.55 1.99
C PRO A 29 -0.36 18.04 2.13
N THR A 30 0.65 17.44 1.48
CA THR A 30 0.90 16.01 1.53
C THR A 30 2.41 15.73 1.51
N SER A 31 2.82 14.66 2.18
CA SER A 31 4.17 14.10 2.16
C SER A 31 4.31 12.92 1.19
N SER A 32 3.22 12.51 0.52
CA SER A 32 3.21 11.41 -0.43
C SER A 32 3.53 11.90 -1.85
N VAL A 33 4.45 11.22 -2.51
CA VAL A 33 5.00 11.56 -3.83
C VAL A 33 4.90 10.34 -4.74
N LEU A 34 4.43 10.54 -5.97
CA LEU A 34 4.55 9.58 -7.06
C LEU A 34 5.74 9.98 -7.95
N ILE A 35 6.63 9.04 -8.22
CA ILE A 35 7.83 9.25 -9.02
C ILE A 35 7.97 8.17 -10.11
N THR A 36 8.36 8.59 -11.31
CA THR A 36 8.68 7.66 -12.39
C THR A 36 10.03 6.96 -12.12
N PRO A 37 10.23 5.69 -12.53
CA PRO A 37 11.50 4.98 -12.32
C PRO A 37 12.72 5.71 -12.90
N ASN A 38 12.50 6.46 -13.99
CA ASN A 38 13.56 7.22 -14.67
C ASN A 38 13.75 8.63 -14.10
N ASN A 39 13.08 8.98 -12.99
CA ASN A 39 13.09 10.31 -12.36
C ASN A 39 12.78 11.49 -13.31
N LYS A 40 12.14 11.23 -14.45
CA LYS A 40 11.78 12.26 -15.44
C LYS A 40 10.63 13.13 -14.99
N ASP A 41 9.74 12.55 -14.20
CA ASP A 41 8.59 13.23 -13.65
C ASP A 41 8.29 12.74 -12.22
N PHE A 42 7.83 13.67 -11.39
CA PHE A 42 7.35 13.42 -10.03
C PHE A 42 6.27 14.43 -9.66
N PHE A 43 5.39 14.05 -8.73
CA PHE A 43 4.41 14.98 -8.17
C PHE A 43 3.82 14.49 -6.85
N TYR A 44 3.26 15.43 -6.10
CA TYR A 44 2.68 15.19 -4.78
C TYR A 44 1.21 14.76 -4.89
N VAL A 45 0.83 13.73 -4.14
CA VAL A 45 -0.51 13.15 -4.11
C VAL A 45 -0.90 12.89 -2.65
N CYS A 46 -2.12 13.21 -2.25
CA CYS A 46 -2.60 12.85 -0.92
C CYS A 46 -3.18 11.44 -0.92
N ILE A 47 -3.19 10.79 0.25
CA ILE A 47 -3.67 9.40 0.41
C ILE A 47 -5.12 9.25 -0.09
N GLY A 48 -5.96 10.27 0.12
CA GLY A 48 -7.35 10.26 -0.36
C GLY A 48 -7.49 10.14 -1.88
N HIS A 49 -6.59 10.75 -2.66
CA HIS A 49 -6.57 10.57 -4.11
C HIS A 49 -5.82 9.31 -4.54
N LEU A 50 -4.86 8.84 -3.73
CA LEU A 50 -4.18 7.57 -3.99
C LEU A 50 -5.15 6.38 -3.89
N SER A 51 -6.19 6.49 -3.06
CA SER A 51 -7.28 5.51 -2.98
C SER A 51 -8.33 5.61 -4.10
N ASP A 52 -8.32 6.68 -4.90
CA ASP A 52 -9.30 6.89 -5.96
C ASP A 52 -8.94 6.10 -7.23
N ARG A 53 -9.83 5.16 -7.58
CA ARG A 53 -9.70 4.29 -8.76
C ARG A 53 -9.76 5.04 -10.08
N GLY A 54 -10.40 6.21 -10.12
CA GLY A 54 -10.46 7.08 -11.30
C GLY A 54 -9.15 7.83 -11.56
N PHE A 55 -8.32 7.98 -10.52
CA PHE A 55 -7.04 8.68 -10.60
C PHE A 55 -5.87 7.72 -10.83
N CYS A 56 -5.71 6.71 -9.96
CA CYS A 56 -4.61 5.77 -10.04
C CYS A 56 -5.04 4.35 -9.64
N GLN A 57 -4.46 3.38 -10.33
CA GLN A 57 -4.70 1.97 -10.11
C GLN A 57 -3.39 1.32 -9.65
N PRO A 58 -3.39 0.53 -8.57
CA PRO A 58 -2.25 -0.33 -8.25
C PRO A 58 -1.86 -1.16 -9.48
N ASP A 59 -0.56 -1.38 -9.67
CA ASP A 59 -0.08 -2.23 -10.77
C ASP A 59 -0.66 -3.65 -10.70
N ALA A 60 -0.75 -4.38 -11.80
CA ALA A 60 -1.39 -5.69 -11.85
C ALA A 60 -0.74 -6.73 -10.91
N GLU A 61 0.60 -6.76 -10.84
CA GLU A 61 1.33 -7.62 -9.90
C GLU A 61 1.12 -7.19 -8.43
N GLU A 62 1.07 -5.89 -8.18
CA GLU A 62 0.88 -5.39 -6.82
C GLU A 62 -0.58 -5.42 -6.37
N ALA A 63 -1.53 -5.32 -7.29
CA ALA A 63 -2.95 -5.55 -7.07
C ALA A 63 -3.20 -7.01 -6.70
N ALA A 64 -2.51 -7.96 -7.34
CA ALA A 64 -2.52 -9.37 -6.95
C ALA A 64 -1.90 -9.57 -5.57
N GLY A 65 -0.74 -8.96 -5.29
CA GLY A 65 -0.10 -9.01 -3.97
C GLY A 65 -0.96 -8.40 -2.85
N ILE A 66 -1.68 -7.30 -3.12
CA ILE A 66 -2.61 -6.69 -2.15
C ILE A 66 -3.85 -7.56 -1.95
N ALA A 67 -4.37 -8.19 -3.01
CA ALA A 67 -5.48 -9.12 -2.89
C ALA A 67 -5.09 -10.36 -2.06
N GLU A 68 -3.87 -10.85 -2.23
CA GLU A 68 -3.35 -11.98 -1.47
C GLU A 68 -3.07 -11.61 0.00
N ARG A 69 -2.48 -10.44 0.26
CA ARG A 69 -2.32 -9.93 1.64
C ARG A 69 -3.67 -9.74 2.34
N LYS A 70 -4.68 -9.20 1.65
CA LYS A 70 -6.02 -9.05 2.23
C LYS A 70 -6.68 -10.39 2.54
N LYS A 71 -6.55 -11.38 1.65
CA LYS A 71 -7.05 -12.74 1.89
C LYS A 71 -6.34 -13.39 3.07
N LYS A 72 -5.03 -13.19 3.20
CA LYS A 72 -4.25 -13.69 4.34
C LYS A 72 -4.65 -13.02 5.65
N GLU A 73 -4.80 -11.70 5.68
CA GLU A 73 -5.26 -10.97 6.87
C GLU A 73 -6.68 -11.36 7.29
N GLU A 74 -7.57 -11.64 6.33
CA GLU A 74 -8.93 -12.13 6.61
C GLU A 74 -8.90 -13.56 7.18
N MET A 75 -8.09 -14.44 6.57
CA MET A 75 -7.87 -15.80 7.05
C MET A 75 -7.25 -15.80 8.47
N ASP A 76 -6.28 -14.93 8.74
CA ASP A 76 -5.64 -14.80 10.06
C ASP A 76 -6.64 -14.32 11.13
N ARG A 77 -7.55 -13.39 10.77
CA ARG A 77 -8.62 -12.94 11.67
C ARG A 77 -9.65 -14.04 11.95
N GLU A 78 -9.99 -14.85 10.96
CA GLU A 78 -10.86 -16.01 11.15
C GLU A 78 -10.17 -17.05 12.05
N ILE A 79 -8.89 -17.33 11.81
CA ILE A 79 -8.08 -18.22 12.67
C ILE A 79 -8.05 -17.71 14.11
N GLU A 80 -7.89 -16.40 14.33
CA GLU A 80 -7.87 -15.82 15.68
C GLU A 80 -9.23 -15.95 16.39
N LYS A 81 -10.34 -15.74 15.68
CA LYS A 81 -11.69 -15.96 16.25
C LYS A 81 -11.89 -17.43 16.64
N VAL A 82 -11.53 -18.36 15.76
CA VAL A 82 -11.65 -19.80 16.02
C VAL A 82 -10.77 -20.23 17.20
N LYS A 83 -9.55 -19.69 17.31
CA LYS A 83 -8.66 -19.93 18.47
C LYS A 83 -9.31 -19.46 19.78
N LYS A 84 -9.89 -18.25 19.80
CA LYS A 84 -10.58 -17.69 20.98
C LYS A 84 -11.80 -18.50 21.37
N GLU A 85 -12.65 -18.89 20.41
CA GLU A 85 -13.83 -19.73 20.67
C GLU A 85 -13.44 -21.11 21.21
N TYR A 86 -12.35 -21.71 20.68
CA TYR A 86 -11.85 -22.99 21.15
C TYR A 86 -11.27 -22.90 22.57
N GLU A 87 -10.53 -21.84 22.89
CA GLU A 87 -10.01 -21.57 24.23
C GLU A 87 -11.11 -21.35 25.26
N GLU A 88 -12.13 -20.56 24.94
CA GLU A 88 -13.28 -20.32 25.82
C GLU A 88 -14.06 -21.60 26.08
N LYS A 89 -14.32 -22.40 25.04
CA LYS A 89 -15.00 -23.70 25.17
C LYS A 89 -14.19 -24.70 26.00
N GLN A 90 -12.86 -24.70 25.88
CA GLN A 90 -11.99 -25.52 26.72
C GLN A 90 -11.97 -25.04 28.17
N ARG A 91 -11.93 -23.72 28.41
CA ARG A 91 -12.04 -23.16 29.77
C ARG A 91 -13.36 -23.53 30.43
N LEU A 92 -14.49 -23.43 29.72
CA LEU A 92 -15.79 -23.87 30.23
C LEU A 92 -15.81 -25.37 30.56
N LYS A 93 -15.17 -26.21 29.74
CA LYS A 93 -15.05 -27.66 30.02
C LYS A 93 -14.21 -27.91 31.27
N LYS A 94 -13.07 -27.24 31.42
CA LYS A 94 -12.19 -27.34 32.60
C LYS A 94 -12.89 -26.86 33.86
N GLU A 95 -13.65 -25.77 33.80
CA GLU A 95 -14.46 -25.27 34.93
C GLU A 95 -15.58 -26.25 35.32
N LYS A 96 -16.31 -26.81 34.34
CA LYS A 96 -17.33 -27.85 34.60
C LYS A 96 -16.74 -29.14 35.20
N ARG A 97 -15.53 -29.52 34.79
CA ARG A 97 -14.81 -30.67 35.37
C ARG A 97 -14.38 -30.38 36.82
N LYS A 98 -13.78 -29.21 37.09
CA LYS A 98 -13.41 -28.78 38.46
C LYS A 98 -14.59 -28.68 39.44
N VAL A 99 -15.80 -28.38 38.96
CA VAL A 99 -17.02 -28.38 39.79
C VAL A 99 -17.49 -29.80 40.10
N LYS A 100 -17.43 -30.72 39.13
CA LYS A 100 -17.75 -32.15 39.35
C LYS A 100 -16.72 -32.88 40.23
N ASP A 101 -15.46 -32.45 40.19
CA ASP A 101 -14.35 -33.05 40.95
C ASP A 101 -14.40 -32.73 42.45
N LYS A 102 -15.27 -31.81 42.88
CA LYS A 102 -15.58 -31.58 44.31
C LYS A 102 -16.56 -32.59 44.90
N GLU A 103 -17.09 -33.54 44.11
CA GLU A 103 -18.03 -34.57 44.55
C GLU A 103 -17.50 -36.02 44.50
N LYS A 104 -16.30 -36.32 43.94
CA LYS A 104 -15.76 -37.70 43.89
C LYS A 104 -14.24 -37.82 44.11
N ASP A 105 -13.85 -39.02 44.53
CA ASP A 105 -12.64 -39.47 45.21
C ASP A 105 -11.30 -39.41 44.42
N LYS A 106 -10.18 -39.46 45.15
CA LYS A 106 -8.78 -39.11 44.79
C LYS A 106 -8.10 -39.86 43.61
N GLU A 107 -8.70 -40.91 43.05
CA GLU A 107 -7.98 -41.84 42.16
C GLU A 107 -8.03 -41.45 40.66
N THR A 108 -8.95 -40.57 40.25
CA THR A 108 -9.13 -40.16 38.82
C THR A 108 -8.26 -38.96 38.42
N LYS A 109 -7.66 -38.27 39.40
CA LYS A 109 -6.97 -36.98 39.24
C LYS A 109 -5.64 -37.05 38.48
N SER A 110 -4.95 -38.20 38.51
CA SER A 110 -3.63 -38.37 37.88
C SER A 110 -3.69 -38.53 36.36
N ASN A 111 -4.80 -39.03 35.80
CA ASN A 111 -4.91 -39.31 34.37
C ASN A 111 -5.37 -38.08 33.57
N GLU A 112 -6.13 -37.17 34.21
CA GLU A 112 -6.60 -35.92 33.58
C GLU A 112 -5.53 -34.82 33.52
N GLU A 113 -4.57 -34.77 34.47
CA GLU A 113 -3.44 -33.81 34.41
C GLU A 113 -2.44 -34.11 33.27
N GLU A 114 -2.32 -35.38 32.87
CA GLU A 114 -1.50 -35.83 31.74
C GLU A 114 -2.15 -35.47 30.39
N GLU A 115 -3.48 -35.64 30.27
CA GLU A 115 -4.23 -35.22 29.07
C GLU A 115 -4.19 -33.71 28.86
N ASP A 116 -4.35 -32.92 29.93
CA ASP A 116 -4.35 -31.45 29.85
C ASP A 116 -2.99 -30.88 29.43
N LYS A 117 -1.88 -31.51 29.85
CA LYS A 117 -0.52 -31.15 29.40
C LYS A 117 -0.25 -31.55 27.95
N LYS A 118 -0.82 -32.67 27.49
CA LYS A 118 -0.72 -33.08 26.08
C LYS A 118 -1.49 -32.14 25.16
N ASP A 119 -2.68 -31.71 25.56
CA ASP A 119 -3.50 -30.77 24.77
C ASP A 119 -2.89 -29.35 24.73
N GLU A 120 -2.24 -28.88 25.81
CA GLU A 120 -1.49 -27.62 25.78
C GLU A 120 -0.25 -27.69 24.89
N LYS A 121 0.52 -28.78 24.95
CA LYS A 121 1.70 -28.94 24.11
C LYS A 121 1.33 -29.06 22.62
N ALA A 122 0.26 -29.78 22.30
CA ALA A 122 -0.28 -29.87 20.94
C ALA A 122 -0.79 -28.52 20.41
N LYS A 123 -1.32 -27.65 21.29
CA LYS A 123 -1.66 -26.26 20.92
C LYS A 123 -0.44 -25.40 20.68
N GLU A 124 0.56 -25.45 21.54
CA GLU A 124 1.79 -24.65 21.38
C GLU A 124 2.53 -25.02 20.09
N ASP A 125 2.59 -26.30 19.76
CA ASP A 125 3.23 -26.77 18.52
C ASP A 125 2.43 -26.31 17.30
N LYS A 126 1.09 -26.35 17.35
CA LYS A 126 0.21 -25.88 16.26
C LYS A 126 0.20 -24.36 16.12
N ILE A 127 0.36 -23.62 17.22
CA ILE A 127 0.52 -22.16 17.21
C ILE A 127 1.89 -21.79 16.63
N LYS A 128 2.97 -22.49 17.01
CA LYS A 128 4.31 -22.30 16.46
C LYS A 128 4.37 -22.55 14.95
N GLU A 129 3.70 -23.61 14.48
CA GLU A 129 3.60 -23.96 13.06
C GLU A 129 2.83 -22.90 12.24
N LEU A 130 1.80 -22.28 12.82
CA LEU A 130 1.05 -21.17 12.21
C LEU A 130 1.82 -19.83 12.22
N THR A 131 2.62 -19.56 13.27
CA THR A 131 3.35 -18.29 13.41
C THR A 131 4.56 -18.14 12.49
N GLN A 132 5.17 -19.25 12.03
CA GLN A 132 6.36 -19.22 11.17
C GLN A 132 6.11 -18.75 9.74
N SER A 133 4.87 -18.46 9.35
CA SER A 133 4.53 -17.96 8.01
C SER A 133 4.27 -16.44 7.94
N SER A 134 4.46 -15.69 9.03
CA SER A 134 4.00 -14.29 9.15
C SER A 134 5.11 -13.23 9.29
N ASP A 135 6.35 -13.53 8.91
CA ASP A 135 7.44 -12.57 9.05
C ASP A 135 7.68 -11.76 7.76
N ASN A 136 6.96 -10.63 7.67
CA ASN A 136 7.35 -9.33 7.07
C ASN A 136 6.10 -8.54 6.67
N SER A 137 5.49 -7.84 7.63
CA SER A 137 4.56 -6.75 7.32
C SER A 137 4.99 -5.48 8.05
N SER A 138 6.02 -4.83 7.53
CA SER A 138 6.23 -3.42 7.84
C SER A 138 5.05 -2.64 7.25
N THR A 139 4.26 -2.11 8.19
CA THR A 139 3.20 -1.11 8.05
C THR A 139 3.41 -0.16 6.88
N GLU A 140 2.59 -0.29 5.83
CA GLU A 140 2.08 0.83 5.04
C GLU A 140 0.96 0.33 4.10
N SER A 141 -0.25 0.79 4.37
CA SER A 141 -1.52 0.28 3.84
C SER A 141 -1.81 0.80 2.43
N GLY A 142 -0.91 0.57 1.48
CA GLY A 142 -1.08 0.96 0.07
C GLY A 142 -0.17 0.18 -0.86
N ALA A 143 -0.49 0.19 -2.16
CA ALA A 143 0.47 -0.24 -3.19
C ALA A 143 1.67 0.70 -3.17
N ARG A 144 2.85 0.20 -3.57
CA ARG A 144 4.09 0.93 -3.79
C ARG A 144 4.22 1.37 -5.24
N ILE A 145 3.52 0.73 -6.16
CA ILE A 145 3.55 0.94 -7.60
C ILE A 145 2.11 1.16 -8.09
N TYR A 146 1.94 2.23 -8.84
CA TYR A 146 0.68 2.66 -9.42
C TYR A 146 0.84 2.94 -10.91
N HIS A 147 -0.27 2.78 -11.62
CA HIS A 147 -0.49 3.24 -12.97
C HIS A 147 -1.54 4.35 -12.95
N LEU A 148 -1.27 5.47 -13.62
CA LEU A 148 -2.28 6.53 -13.75
C LEU A 148 -3.33 6.13 -14.79
N THR A 149 -4.56 6.60 -14.62
CA THR A 149 -5.54 6.44 -15.69
C THR A 149 -5.14 7.29 -16.91
N LYS A 150 -5.64 6.90 -18.09
CA LYS A 150 -5.18 7.43 -19.39
C LYS A 150 -5.22 8.96 -19.48
N SER A 151 -6.27 9.59 -18.93
CA SER A 151 -6.45 11.05 -18.94
C SER A 151 -5.36 11.77 -18.12
N PHE A 152 -5.10 11.29 -16.90
CA PHE A 152 -4.07 11.88 -16.04
C PHE A 152 -2.67 11.63 -16.58
N TYR A 153 -2.42 10.43 -17.12
CA TYR A 153 -1.14 10.14 -17.79
C TYR A 153 -0.90 11.09 -18.96
N GLN A 154 -1.90 11.29 -19.83
CA GLN A 154 -1.81 12.23 -20.95
C GLN A 154 -1.53 13.67 -20.47
N MET A 155 -2.23 14.12 -19.43
CA MET A 155 -2.00 15.45 -18.83
C MET A 155 -0.56 15.62 -18.33
N ARG A 156 0.08 14.57 -17.79
CA ARG A 156 1.50 14.61 -17.40
C ARG A 156 2.42 14.74 -18.62
N LEU A 157 2.16 13.98 -19.68
CA LEU A 157 2.95 14.07 -20.92
C LEU A 157 2.83 15.46 -21.56
N ASP A 158 1.62 16.02 -21.59
CA ASP A 158 1.36 17.34 -22.15
C ASP A 158 2.02 18.43 -21.30
N LYS A 159 2.01 18.30 -19.97
CA LYS A 159 2.75 19.23 -19.09
C LYS A 159 4.23 19.28 -19.41
N LEU A 160 4.87 18.13 -19.62
CA LEU A 160 6.29 18.06 -19.97
C LEU A 160 6.57 18.62 -21.37
N ARG A 161 5.72 18.28 -22.35
CA ARG A 161 5.83 18.83 -23.72
C ARG A 161 5.67 20.35 -23.72
N ASN A 162 4.68 20.86 -22.99
CA ASN A 162 4.42 22.30 -22.87
C ASN A 162 5.57 23.02 -22.16
N ALA A 163 6.17 22.41 -21.13
CA ALA A 163 7.35 22.96 -20.47
C ALA A 163 8.56 23.04 -21.42
N GLU A 164 8.77 22.02 -22.25
CA GLU A 164 9.84 22.03 -23.25
C GLU A 164 9.61 23.09 -24.34
N ILE A 165 8.38 23.21 -24.86
CA ILE A 165 8.00 24.23 -25.83
C ILE A 165 8.18 25.63 -25.24
N ALA A 166 7.74 25.85 -24.00
CA ALA A 166 7.90 27.13 -23.31
C ALA A 166 9.38 27.49 -23.13
N LYS A 167 10.24 26.52 -22.80
CA LYS A 167 11.69 26.73 -22.73
C LYS A 167 12.27 27.14 -24.08
N ARG A 168 11.95 26.41 -25.15
CA ARG A 168 12.39 26.72 -26.52
C ARG A 168 11.91 28.11 -26.98
N ASN A 169 10.67 28.46 -26.66
CA ASN A 169 10.11 29.78 -27.00
C ASN A 169 10.83 30.90 -26.23
N ARG A 170 11.17 30.68 -24.96
CA ARG A 170 11.94 31.64 -24.16
C ARG A 170 13.32 31.89 -24.75
N GLU A 171 14.02 30.84 -25.16
CA GLU A 171 15.33 30.93 -25.81
C GLU A 171 15.23 31.68 -27.15
N ARG A 172 14.17 31.43 -27.93
CA ARG A 172 13.92 32.16 -29.18
C ARG A 172 13.69 33.66 -28.97
N LEU A 173 12.89 34.03 -27.97
CA LEU A 173 12.60 35.42 -27.62
C LEU A 173 13.80 36.15 -27.03
N GLN A 174 14.76 35.44 -26.43
CA GLN A 174 16.00 36.04 -25.96
C GLN A 174 16.95 36.43 -27.10
N ASN A 175 16.82 35.80 -28.27
CA ASN A 175 17.67 36.13 -29.41
C ASN A 175 17.03 37.26 -30.25
N PRO A 176 17.62 38.48 -30.27
CA PRO A 176 17.08 39.61 -31.02
C PRO A 176 17.03 39.38 -32.54
N ALA A 177 17.82 38.44 -33.08
CA ALA A 177 17.81 38.08 -34.50
C ALA A 177 16.56 37.30 -34.95
N ASN A 178 15.76 36.79 -34.00
CA ASN A 178 14.51 36.07 -34.31
C ASN A 178 13.30 36.99 -34.46
N PHE A 179 13.44 38.29 -34.17
CA PHE A 179 12.36 39.25 -34.37
C PHE A 179 12.37 39.75 -35.81
N PRO A 180 11.19 39.92 -36.45
CA PRO A 180 11.12 40.50 -37.77
C PRO A 180 11.66 41.94 -37.73
N SER A 181 12.55 42.27 -38.66
CA SER A 181 13.02 43.64 -38.85
C SER A 181 11.99 44.45 -39.65
N VAL A 182 11.97 45.77 -39.42
CA VAL A 182 11.12 46.69 -40.18
C VAL A 182 11.61 46.75 -41.63
N PRO A 183 10.73 46.62 -42.63
CA PRO A 183 11.11 46.77 -44.03
C PRO A 183 11.71 48.15 -44.32
N THR A 184 12.89 48.20 -44.94
CA THR A 184 13.63 49.45 -45.21
C THR A 184 13.29 50.10 -46.56
N ASN A 185 12.47 49.46 -47.40
CA ASN A 185 11.99 50.03 -48.65
C ASN A 185 10.72 50.85 -48.38
N LEU A 186 10.89 52.10 -47.95
CA LEU A 186 9.84 53.11 -48.09
C LEU A 186 9.82 53.60 -49.56
N PRO A 187 8.64 53.81 -50.16
CA PRO A 187 8.51 54.33 -51.53
C PRO A 187 9.05 55.74 -51.70
#